data_AF-A0A932DF13-F1
#
_entry.id   AF-A0A932DF13-F1
#
_cell.length_a   1.000
_cell.length_b   1.000
_cell.length_c   1.000
_cell.angle_alpha   90.00
_cell.angle_beta   90.00
_cell.angle_gamma   90.00
#
_symmetry.space_group_name_H-M   'P 1'
#
loop_
_entity.id
_entity.type
_entity.pdbx_description
1 polymer ?
#
loop_
_entity_poly.entity_id
_entity_poly.type
_entity_poly.pdbx_seq_one_letter_code
_entity_poly.pdbx_strand_id
1 'polypeptide(L)'
;MRIRLRTKTEPTAAYALALVLVFTGLSLMALAGVLDWTSTNAAMTARSNQYFSSAAAAEAATEKVLAQLALDYRNGGEAAVYANLGSYRSQVPTTAENGEWGRYEFSNGTGGAGSLYVDRLTSESYVELNSQYRGLRGWASTYRILANARDRNSGFAITAAVDQDVQVASIPIFQFAIFYGLDLEINTMTPMVVNGRVHGNATIYTYPSASLAFRSDVTSVGKIITTRKPGDPDYSTAPPAGTITYMGDKATGVSSLTLPIGTSNSPAAIRQILDMPPSTESVSSPMGRQRYYNKAELLILVNNTGVTVAAKSPFAVGSNSIPWIQASNFISTTKTFTDQREGKTIKVTEIDVSKIQAWSLANSAVRAAIGSGKPVNLIYVADNRTTTSSQMTAVRLINGQNLPTRGLTVATPNPLYVKGHFNQLATAFLGTTNTINTRPASLVSDALTILSPSWLDSKSSSSYTTRTASDTTVNAAILTGIVETTNSPARYSGGVHNLGRFLENWNGRTFTCNGSMVVLFPSTKATKPFQQPGAYYYPPARNYSFDLNFTDITKVPPGTPEVRAMIRSAWVMAKPNTTAVGPVYY
;
A
#
# COMPACT_ATOMS: atom_id res chain seq x y z
N MET A 1 -75.48 67.61 -78.18
CA MET A 1 -74.94 66.29 -78.59
C MET A 1 -74.03 65.78 -77.47
N ARG A 2 -74.40 64.69 -76.79
CA ARG A 2 -73.78 64.20 -75.55
C ARG A 2 -72.42 63.52 -75.83
N ILE A 3 -71.36 63.96 -75.15
CA ILE A 3 -70.08 63.26 -75.09
C ILE A 3 -70.23 62.06 -74.13
N ARG A 4 -70.02 60.84 -74.63
CA ARG A 4 -69.93 59.61 -73.82
C ARG A 4 -68.46 59.24 -73.65
N LEU A 5 -67.93 59.36 -72.43
CA LEU A 5 -66.67 58.75 -72.03
C LEU A 5 -66.91 57.25 -71.79
N ARG A 6 -66.19 56.40 -72.54
CA ARG A 6 -66.18 54.95 -72.35
C ARG A 6 -65.01 54.61 -71.42
N THR A 7 -65.30 54.32 -70.15
CA THR A 7 -64.32 53.74 -69.24
C THR A 7 -64.07 52.28 -69.63
N LYS A 8 -62.84 51.96 -70.04
CA LYS A 8 -62.36 50.59 -70.26
C LYS A 8 -61.99 50.01 -68.88
N THR A 9 -62.88 49.21 -68.29
CA THR A 9 -62.54 48.34 -67.16
C THR A 9 -61.74 47.15 -67.69
N GLU A 10 -60.43 47.12 -67.45
CA GLU A 10 -59.63 45.91 -67.67
C GLU A 10 -59.98 44.85 -66.62
N PRO A 11 -60.07 43.56 -66.97
CA PRO A 11 -60.35 42.50 -66.01
C PRO A 11 -59.08 42.19 -65.20
N THR A 12 -58.72 43.04 -64.23
CA THR A 12 -57.64 42.77 -63.26
C THR A 12 -58.08 41.83 -62.12
N ALA A 13 -58.97 40.88 -62.39
CA ALA A 13 -59.58 40.02 -61.37
C ALA A 13 -59.24 38.51 -61.48
N ALA A 14 -58.35 38.10 -62.39
CA ALA A 14 -57.99 36.69 -62.54
C ALA A 14 -56.56 36.32 -62.04
N TYR A 15 -55.64 37.28 -61.90
CA TYR A 15 -54.26 36.99 -61.49
C TYR A 15 -54.02 37.02 -59.97
N ALA A 16 -54.84 37.75 -59.20
CA ALA A 16 -54.69 37.85 -57.75
C ALA A 16 -54.89 36.51 -57.05
N LEU A 17 -55.88 35.72 -57.47
CA LEU A 17 -56.15 34.39 -56.92
C LEU A 17 -55.00 33.40 -57.24
N ALA A 18 -54.50 33.40 -58.48
CA ALA A 18 -53.39 32.55 -58.88
C ALA A 18 -52.10 32.90 -58.13
N LEU A 19 -51.81 34.19 -57.95
CA LEU A 19 -50.65 34.67 -57.22
C LEU A 19 -50.74 34.34 -55.73
N VAL A 20 -51.92 34.51 -55.11
CA VAL A 20 -52.18 34.07 -53.73
C VAL A 20 -51.97 32.56 -53.59
N LEU A 21 -52.50 31.73 -54.51
CA LEU A 21 -52.31 30.28 -54.48
C LEU A 21 -50.82 29.88 -54.59
N VAL A 22 -50.05 30.55 -55.45
CA VAL A 22 -48.61 30.30 -55.58
C VAL A 22 -47.86 30.70 -54.31
N PHE A 23 -48.10 31.89 -53.76
CA PHE A 23 -47.46 32.32 -52.51
C PHE A 23 -47.88 31.49 -51.30
N THR A 24 -49.14 31.04 -51.23
CA THR A 24 -49.59 30.07 -50.23
C THR A 24 -48.88 28.73 -50.42
N GLY A 25 -48.73 28.24 -51.65
CA GLY A 25 -47.97 27.04 -51.95
C GLY A 25 -46.51 27.13 -51.51
N LEU A 26 -45.83 28.23 -51.83
CA LEU A 26 -44.45 28.52 -51.40
C LEU A 26 -44.34 28.62 -49.88
N SER A 27 -45.31 29.26 -49.22
CA SER A 27 -45.35 29.38 -47.76
C SER A 27 -45.57 28.03 -47.08
N LEU A 28 -46.44 27.18 -47.64
CA LEU A 28 -46.65 25.81 -47.16
C LEU A 28 -45.41 24.93 -47.37
N MET A 29 -44.69 25.09 -48.48
CA MET A 29 -43.41 24.40 -48.71
C MET A 29 -42.34 24.85 -47.73
N ALA A 30 -42.22 26.16 -47.47
CA ALA A 30 -41.31 26.69 -46.46
C ALA A 30 -41.66 26.19 -45.05
N LEU A 31 -42.95 26.18 -44.70
CA LEU A 31 -43.46 25.63 -43.45
C LEU A 31 -43.13 24.13 -43.33
N ALA A 32 -43.37 23.34 -44.38
CA ALA A 32 -43.05 21.92 -44.41
C ALA A 32 -41.54 21.68 -44.20
N GLY A 33 -40.68 22.48 -44.85
CA GLY A 33 -39.23 22.41 -44.67
C GLY A 33 -38.78 22.74 -43.24
N VAL A 34 -39.37 23.77 -42.61
CA VAL A 34 -39.08 24.12 -41.22
C VAL A 34 -39.58 23.05 -40.25
N LEU A 35 -40.77 22.47 -40.49
CA LEU A 35 -41.32 21.39 -39.68
C LEU A 35 -40.46 20.12 -39.78
N ASP A 36 -40.00 19.75 -40.98
CA ASP A 36 -39.12 18.60 -41.20
C ASP A 36 -37.76 18.77 -40.52
N TRP A 37 -37.16 19.97 -40.66
CA TRP A 37 -35.91 20.32 -39.97
C TRP A 37 -36.06 20.30 -38.46
N THR A 38 -37.14 20.88 -37.92
CA THR A 38 -37.42 20.91 -36.49
C THR A 38 -37.67 19.50 -35.94
N SER A 39 -38.45 18.68 -36.65
CA SER A 39 -38.71 17.29 -36.30
C SER A 39 -37.42 16.46 -36.29
N THR A 40 -36.58 16.64 -37.31
CA THR A 40 -35.28 15.96 -37.41
C THR A 40 -34.35 16.36 -36.26
N ASN A 41 -34.25 17.65 -35.93
CA ASN A 41 -33.45 18.13 -34.80
C ASN A 41 -33.97 17.63 -33.45
N ALA A 42 -35.30 17.62 -33.26
CA ALA A 42 -35.92 17.08 -32.05
C ALA A 42 -35.64 15.57 -31.91
N ALA A 43 -35.75 14.81 -33.01
CA ALA A 43 -35.42 13.39 -33.02
C ALA A 43 -33.93 13.13 -32.75
N MET A 44 -33.02 13.90 -33.35
CA MET A 44 -31.58 13.80 -33.08
C MET A 44 -31.25 14.10 -31.62
N THR A 45 -31.85 15.14 -31.05
CA THR A 45 -31.68 15.51 -29.63
C THR A 45 -32.20 14.41 -28.72
N ALA A 46 -33.41 13.89 -28.97
CA ALA A 46 -34.00 12.82 -28.17
C ALA A 46 -33.17 11.52 -28.23
N ARG A 47 -32.64 11.17 -29.41
CA ARG A 47 -31.74 10.02 -29.59
C ARG A 47 -30.42 10.22 -28.84
N SER A 48 -29.84 11.42 -28.89
CA SER A 48 -28.62 11.76 -28.17
C SER A 48 -28.83 11.65 -26.66
N ASN A 49 -29.92 12.20 -26.13
CA ASN A 49 -30.28 12.09 -24.71
C ASN A 49 -30.48 10.64 -24.28
N GLN A 50 -31.19 9.82 -25.07
CA GLN A 50 -31.36 8.39 -24.77
C GLN A 50 -30.02 7.65 -24.80
N TYR A 51 -29.13 7.96 -25.74
CA TYR A 51 -27.81 7.34 -25.80
C TYR A 51 -27.03 7.59 -24.51
N PHE A 52 -26.93 8.84 -24.04
CA PHE A 52 -26.24 9.15 -22.79
C PHE A 52 -26.92 8.56 -21.56
N SER A 53 -28.26 8.55 -21.52
CA SER A 53 -29.03 7.91 -20.45
C SER A 53 -28.77 6.40 -20.39
N SER A 54 -28.73 5.73 -21.55
CA SER A 54 -28.42 4.31 -21.66
C SER A 54 -26.95 4.03 -21.30
N ALA A 55 -26.03 4.90 -21.70
CA ALA A 55 -24.61 4.77 -21.37
C ALA A 55 -24.37 4.89 -19.86
N ALA A 56 -25.05 5.84 -19.19
CA ALA A 56 -25.00 5.97 -17.74
C ALA A 56 -25.56 4.73 -17.03
N ALA A 57 -26.63 4.11 -17.56
CA ALA A 57 -27.14 2.86 -17.04
C ALA A 57 -26.14 1.70 -17.21
N ALA A 58 -25.50 1.61 -18.39
CA ALA A 58 -24.43 0.63 -18.63
C ALA A 58 -23.25 0.83 -17.67
N GLU A 59 -22.82 2.08 -17.46
CA GLU A 59 -21.77 2.41 -16.49
C GLU A 59 -22.15 1.98 -15.07
N ALA A 60 -23.38 2.28 -14.62
CA ALA A 60 -23.87 1.86 -13.31
C ALA A 60 -23.81 0.32 -13.13
N ALA A 61 -24.07 -0.44 -14.19
CA ALA A 61 -23.93 -1.89 -14.15
C ALA A 61 -22.46 -2.34 -14.03
N THR A 62 -21.53 -1.69 -14.73
CA THR A 62 -20.09 -1.97 -14.58
C THR A 62 -19.57 -1.61 -13.18
N GLU A 63 -20.02 -0.48 -12.61
CA GLU A 63 -19.64 -0.04 -11.27
C GLU A 63 -20.16 -0.98 -10.17
N LYS A 64 -21.36 -1.55 -10.35
CA LYS A 64 -21.92 -2.56 -9.44
C LYS A 64 -21.01 -3.80 -9.35
N VAL A 65 -20.58 -4.33 -10.50
CA VAL A 65 -19.62 -5.45 -10.54
C VAL A 65 -18.29 -5.05 -9.93
N LEU A 66 -17.79 -3.87 -10.28
CA LEU A 66 -16.50 -3.40 -9.80
C LEU A 66 -16.46 -3.28 -8.27
N ALA A 67 -17.54 -2.82 -7.65
CA ALA A 67 -17.66 -2.76 -6.19
C ALA A 67 -17.57 -4.15 -5.53
N GLN A 68 -18.27 -5.15 -6.08
CA GLN A 68 -18.19 -6.52 -5.58
C GLN A 68 -16.80 -7.13 -5.81
N LEU A 69 -16.23 -6.93 -7.01
CA LEU A 69 -14.89 -7.40 -7.36
C LEU A 69 -13.84 -6.84 -6.39
N ALA A 70 -13.93 -5.55 -6.04
CA ALA A 70 -13.05 -4.93 -5.07
C ALA A 70 -13.16 -5.58 -3.68
N LEU A 71 -14.38 -5.90 -3.23
CA LEU A 71 -14.62 -6.57 -1.94
C LEU A 71 -14.04 -7.98 -1.93
N ASP A 72 -14.28 -8.76 -2.98
CA ASP A 72 -13.79 -10.13 -3.10
C ASP A 72 -12.27 -10.15 -3.22
N TYR A 73 -11.68 -9.23 -3.98
CA TYR A 73 -10.23 -9.07 -4.05
C TYR A 73 -9.64 -8.71 -2.69
N ARG A 74 -10.25 -7.79 -1.94
CA ARG A 74 -9.78 -7.40 -0.61
C ARG A 74 -9.83 -8.56 0.38
N ASN A 75 -10.83 -9.44 0.29
CA ASN A 75 -11.01 -10.53 1.26
C ASN A 75 -10.28 -11.81 0.86
N GLY A 76 -10.36 -12.22 -0.40
CA GLY A 76 -9.87 -13.51 -0.90
C GLY A 76 -8.74 -13.43 -1.94
N GLY A 77 -8.42 -12.24 -2.45
CA GLY A 77 -7.39 -12.05 -3.47
C GLY A 77 -7.85 -12.46 -4.87
N GLU A 78 -6.90 -12.63 -5.79
CA GLU A 78 -7.17 -12.94 -7.21
C GLU A 78 -8.00 -14.22 -7.37
N ALA A 79 -7.65 -15.27 -6.60
CA ALA A 79 -8.36 -16.54 -6.65
C ALA A 79 -9.85 -16.42 -6.33
N ALA A 80 -10.24 -15.53 -5.41
CA ALA A 80 -11.65 -15.29 -5.10
C ALA A 80 -12.36 -14.52 -6.21
N VAL A 81 -11.71 -13.51 -6.79
CA VAL A 81 -12.23 -12.78 -7.96
C VAL A 81 -12.46 -13.75 -9.12
N TYR A 82 -11.49 -14.61 -9.40
CA TYR A 82 -11.58 -15.58 -10.48
C TYR A 82 -12.69 -16.61 -10.24
N ALA A 83 -12.84 -17.11 -9.01
CA ALA A 83 -13.92 -18.05 -8.67
C ALA A 83 -15.33 -17.43 -8.79
N ASN A 84 -15.45 -16.11 -8.57
CA ASN A 84 -16.73 -15.40 -8.56
C ASN A 84 -17.14 -14.79 -9.91
N LEU A 85 -16.37 -15.00 -11.00
CA LEU A 85 -16.70 -14.47 -12.33
C LEU A 85 -18.13 -14.79 -12.79
N GLY A 86 -18.62 -16.00 -12.48
CA GLY A 86 -20.00 -16.40 -12.80
C GLY A 86 -21.05 -15.52 -12.10
N SER A 87 -20.82 -15.20 -10.83
CA SER A 87 -21.70 -14.33 -10.03
C SER A 87 -21.69 -12.89 -10.56
N TYR A 88 -20.53 -12.36 -10.95
CA TYR A 88 -20.43 -11.00 -11.50
C TYR A 88 -21.23 -10.82 -12.79
N ARG A 89 -21.26 -11.86 -13.64
CA ARG A 89 -21.99 -11.84 -14.92
C ARG A 89 -23.51 -11.70 -14.76
N SER A 90 -24.08 -11.98 -13.60
CA SER A 90 -25.52 -11.79 -13.32
C SER A 90 -25.82 -10.55 -12.46
N GLN A 91 -24.82 -9.76 -12.07
CA GLN A 91 -24.98 -8.58 -11.21
C GLN A 91 -25.41 -7.32 -11.96
N VAL A 92 -26.57 -7.37 -12.63
CA VAL A 92 -27.18 -6.17 -13.24
C VAL A 92 -27.92 -5.33 -12.19
N PRO A 93 -28.04 -4.00 -12.37
CA PRO A 93 -28.93 -3.17 -11.55
C PRO A 93 -30.38 -3.65 -11.60
N THR A 94 -31.07 -3.63 -10.45
CA THR A 94 -32.41 -4.23 -10.29
C THR A 94 -33.42 -3.23 -9.72
N THR A 95 -34.71 -3.46 -9.98
CA THR A 95 -35.80 -2.61 -9.46
C THR A 95 -35.87 -2.56 -7.93
N ALA A 96 -35.33 -3.57 -7.24
CA ALA A 96 -35.21 -3.59 -5.78
C ALA A 96 -34.21 -2.55 -5.25
N GLU A 97 -33.20 -2.19 -6.05
CA GLU A 97 -32.22 -1.16 -5.70
C GLU A 97 -32.73 0.24 -6.07
N ASN A 98 -33.35 0.38 -7.24
CA ASN A 98 -34.04 1.59 -7.68
C ASN A 98 -35.06 1.25 -8.78
N GLY A 99 -36.29 1.75 -8.67
CA GLY A 99 -37.35 1.52 -9.65
C GLY A 99 -36.99 1.94 -11.08
N GLU A 100 -36.14 2.95 -11.25
CA GLU A 100 -35.65 3.41 -12.56
C GLU A 100 -34.91 2.31 -13.34
N TRP A 101 -34.29 1.35 -12.66
CA TRP A 101 -33.60 0.25 -13.34
C TRP A 101 -34.55 -0.65 -14.15
N GLY A 102 -35.84 -0.68 -13.82
CA GLY A 102 -36.86 -1.42 -14.58
C GLY A 102 -37.08 -0.88 -16.00
N ARG A 103 -36.67 0.36 -16.27
CA ARG A 103 -36.69 0.98 -17.60
C ARG A 103 -35.62 0.43 -18.53
N TYR A 104 -34.53 -0.11 -17.99
CA TYR A 104 -33.37 -0.52 -18.78
C TYR A 104 -33.31 -2.04 -18.96
N GLU A 105 -32.91 -2.45 -20.15
CA GLU A 105 -32.53 -3.80 -20.49
C GLU A 105 -31.02 -3.92 -20.54
N PHE A 106 -30.45 -4.75 -19.67
CA PHE A 106 -29.02 -5.03 -19.64
C PHE A 106 -28.68 -6.27 -20.48
N SER A 107 -27.54 -6.27 -21.16
CA SER A 107 -27.02 -7.46 -21.84
C SER A 107 -25.49 -7.52 -21.88
N ASN A 108 -24.97 -8.73 -22.06
CA ASN A 108 -23.54 -9.04 -22.07
C ASN A 108 -22.84 -8.75 -23.41
N GLY A 109 -23.55 -8.15 -24.37
CA GLY A 109 -23.03 -7.89 -25.71
C GLY A 109 -22.90 -9.09 -26.65
N THR A 110 -23.26 -10.31 -26.23
CA THR A 110 -23.34 -11.50 -27.11
C THR A 110 -24.74 -12.10 -27.19
N GLY A 111 -25.76 -11.40 -26.68
CA GLY A 111 -27.17 -11.81 -26.75
C GLY A 111 -27.75 -12.37 -25.46
N GLY A 112 -27.00 -12.39 -24.34
CA GLY A 112 -27.51 -12.75 -23.02
C GLY A 112 -28.22 -11.58 -22.34
N ALA A 113 -29.55 -11.60 -22.29
CA ALA A 113 -30.35 -10.60 -21.56
C ALA A 113 -30.21 -10.77 -20.04
N GLY A 114 -30.24 -9.66 -19.29
CA GLY A 114 -30.11 -9.67 -17.83
C GLY A 114 -28.73 -10.10 -17.32
N SER A 115 -27.70 -9.96 -18.16
CA SER A 115 -26.33 -10.36 -17.84
C SER A 115 -25.30 -9.34 -18.32
N LEU A 116 -24.08 -9.46 -17.81
CA LEU A 116 -22.92 -8.63 -18.13
C LEU A 116 -21.79 -9.51 -18.66
N TYR A 117 -20.86 -8.92 -19.42
CA TYR A 117 -19.61 -9.59 -19.78
C TYR A 117 -18.55 -9.28 -18.73
N VAL A 118 -18.06 -10.33 -18.07
CA VAL A 118 -16.97 -10.21 -17.10
C VAL A 118 -15.99 -11.34 -17.33
N ASP A 119 -14.73 -11.03 -17.63
CA ASP A 119 -13.73 -12.06 -17.92
C ASP A 119 -12.32 -11.65 -17.53
N ARG A 120 -11.45 -12.64 -17.32
CA ARG A 120 -10.03 -12.41 -17.02
C ARG A 120 -9.25 -12.28 -18.32
N LEU A 121 -8.67 -11.10 -18.57
CA LEU A 121 -7.81 -10.84 -19.73
C LEU A 121 -6.40 -11.38 -19.53
N THR A 122 -5.82 -11.18 -18.34
CA THR A 122 -4.48 -11.66 -18.00
C THR A 122 -4.50 -12.40 -16.68
N SER A 123 -3.89 -13.59 -16.66
CA SER A 123 -3.65 -14.35 -15.42
C SER A 123 -2.62 -13.67 -14.53
N GLU A 124 -2.60 -14.05 -13.25
CA GLU A 124 -1.73 -13.45 -12.25
C GLU A 124 -0.26 -13.62 -12.63
N SER A 125 0.44 -12.50 -12.76
CA SER A 125 1.87 -12.47 -13.08
C SER A 125 2.56 -11.28 -12.41
N TYR A 126 3.86 -11.40 -12.17
CA TYR A 126 4.64 -10.32 -11.54
C TYR A 126 5.10 -9.29 -12.58
N VAL A 127 4.35 -8.20 -12.69
CA VAL A 127 4.52 -7.18 -13.74
C VAL A 127 4.67 -5.80 -13.14
N GLU A 128 5.14 -4.85 -13.96
CA GLU A 128 5.00 -3.43 -13.64
C GLU A 128 3.52 -3.04 -13.65
N LEU A 129 3.13 -2.19 -12.71
CA LEU A 129 1.75 -1.78 -12.52
C LEU A 129 1.39 -0.56 -13.38
N ASN A 130 0.11 -0.42 -13.68
CA ASN A 130 -0.39 0.66 -14.53
C ASN A 130 -0.76 1.92 -13.73
N SER A 131 -1.04 3.01 -14.46
CA SER A 131 -1.63 4.25 -13.94
C SER A 131 -0.84 4.84 -12.75
N GLN A 132 -1.49 5.07 -11.61
CA GLN A 132 -0.92 5.71 -10.42
C GLN A 132 0.17 4.91 -9.70
N TYR A 133 0.38 3.64 -10.09
CA TYR A 133 1.41 2.78 -9.51
C TYR A 133 2.53 2.42 -10.50
N ARG A 134 2.66 3.13 -11.63
CA ARG A 134 3.78 2.98 -12.58
C ARG A 134 5.13 2.98 -11.87
N GLY A 135 6.08 2.15 -12.28
CA GLY A 135 7.37 1.98 -11.59
C GLY A 135 7.33 1.15 -10.31
N LEU A 136 6.14 0.78 -9.78
CA LEU A 136 6.01 -0.33 -8.84
C LEU A 136 5.73 -1.61 -9.60
N ARG A 137 6.13 -2.75 -9.03
CA ARG A 137 5.80 -4.07 -9.53
C ARG A 137 4.92 -4.81 -8.53
N GLY A 138 4.08 -5.71 -9.03
CA GLY A 138 3.20 -6.50 -8.18
C GLY A 138 2.67 -7.73 -8.91
N TRP A 139 2.10 -8.65 -8.14
CA TRP A 139 1.33 -9.76 -8.70
C TRP A 139 -0.01 -9.21 -9.16
N ALA A 140 -0.23 -9.19 -10.47
CA ALA A 140 -1.39 -8.55 -11.06
C ALA A 140 -2.11 -9.42 -12.10
N SER A 141 -3.44 -9.30 -12.08
CA SER A 141 -4.36 -9.83 -13.10
C SER A 141 -5.23 -8.70 -13.62
N THR A 142 -5.61 -8.77 -14.89
CA THR A 142 -6.50 -7.78 -15.51
C THR A 142 -7.83 -8.43 -15.85
N TYR A 143 -8.92 -7.77 -15.49
CA TYR A 143 -10.28 -8.19 -15.76
C TYR A 143 -11.00 -7.14 -16.59
N ARG A 144 -11.86 -7.59 -17.49
CA ARG A 144 -12.76 -6.75 -18.26
C ARG A 144 -14.17 -6.84 -17.70
N ILE A 145 -14.83 -5.70 -17.58
CA ILE A 145 -16.23 -5.57 -17.22
C ILE A 145 -16.91 -4.78 -18.33
N LEU A 146 -17.85 -5.39 -19.04
CA LEU A 146 -18.59 -4.76 -20.11
C LEU A 146 -20.10 -4.93 -19.89
N ALA A 147 -20.82 -3.82 -20.05
CA ALA A 147 -22.26 -3.77 -19.93
C ALA A 147 -22.87 -3.08 -21.15
N ASN A 148 -23.92 -3.67 -21.71
CA ASN A 148 -24.82 -2.97 -22.61
C ASN A 148 -26.10 -2.60 -21.87
N ALA A 149 -26.66 -1.44 -22.16
CA ALA A 149 -27.97 -1.04 -21.67
C ALA A 149 -28.80 -0.42 -22.80
N ARG A 150 -30.10 -0.74 -22.77
CA ARG A 150 -31.11 -0.16 -23.67
C ARG A 150 -32.30 0.31 -22.86
N ASP A 151 -32.70 1.55 -23.06
CA ASP A 151 -33.97 2.07 -22.54
C ASP A 151 -35.17 1.45 -23.28
N ARG A 152 -36.07 0.78 -22.54
CA ARG A 152 -37.29 0.14 -23.04
C ARG A 152 -38.46 1.11 -23.20
N ASN A 153 -38.43 2.26 -22.52
CA ASN A 153 -39.52 3.23 -22.51
C ASN A 153 -39.37 4.30 -23.59
N SER A 154 -38.32 4.22 -24.41
CA SER A 154 -38.09 5.13 -25.53
C SER A 154 -38.62 4.56 -26.85
N GLY A 155 -39.07 5.45 -27.73
CA GLY A 155 -39.45 5.12 -29.10
C GLY A 155 -38.26 4.74 -30.01
N PHE A 156 -37.01 4.90 -29.56
CA PHE A 156 -35.83 4.51 -30.34
C PHE A 156 -35.18 3.24 -29.77
N ALA A 157 -34.76 2.33 -30.65
CA ALA A 157 -34.00 1.13 -30.29
C ALA A 157 -32.48 1.44 -30.22
N ILE A 158 -32.07 2.24 -29.25
CA ILE A 158 -30.67 2.62 -29.03
C ILE A 158 -30.10 1.82 -27.85
N THR A 159 -29.03 1.08 -28.11
CA THR A 159 -28.21 0.42 -27.10
C THR A 159 -26.93 1.22 -26.94
N ALA A 160 -26.51 1.47 -25.71
CA ALA A 160 -25.19 1.99 -25.38
C ALA A 160 -24.40 0.91 -24.64
N ALA A 161 -23.07 1.00 -24.69
CA ALA A 161 -22.19 0.05 -24.03
C ALA A 161 -21.03 0.77 -23.35
N VAL A 162 -20.64 0.26 -22.19
CA VAL A 162 -19.48 0.74 -21.41
C VAL A 162 -18.57 -0.46 -21.15
N ASP A 163 -17.28 -0.26 -21.36
CA ASP A 163 -16.22 -1.21 -21.04
C ASP A 163 -15.27 -0.59 -20.02
N GLN A 164 -14.95 -1.35 -18.97
CA GLN A 164 -13.92 -1.04 -18.00
C GLN A 164 -12.93 -2.21 -17.86
N ASP A 165 -11.65 -1.91 -18.06
CA ASP A 165 -10.56 -2.82 -17.71
C ASP A 165 -9.98 -2.44 -16.36
N VAL A 166 -9.87 -3.44 -15.48
CA VAL A 166 -9.42 -3.27 -14.10
C VAL A 166 -8.32 -4.26 -13.78
N GLN A 167 -7.19 -3.73 -13.32
CA GLN A 167 -6.07 -4.50 -12.82
C GLN A 167 -6.17 -4.61 -11.30
N VAL A 168 -6.22 -5.84 -10.79
CA VAL A 168 -6.07 -6.11 -9.35
C VAL A 168 -4.61 -6.47 -9.08
N ALA A 169 -4.01 -5.89 -8.05
CA ALA A 169 -2.57 -6.01 -7.81
C ALA A 169 -2.21 -6.17 -6.31
N SER A 170 -1.34 -7.12 -6.01
CA SER A 170 -0.68 -7.26 -4.71
C SER A 170 0.72 -6.68 -4.82
N ILE A 171 0.98 -5.61 -4.05
CA ILE A 171 2.20 -4.80 -4.15
C ILE A 171 3.08 -5.07 -2.91
N PRO A 172 4.29 -5.63 -3.08
CA PRO A 172 5.28 -5.72 -2.00
C PRO A 172 5.58 -4.35 -1.38
N ILE A 173 5.31 -4.20 -0.08
CA ILE A 173 5.37 -2.90 0.61
C ILE A 173 6.79 -2.33 0.70
N PHE A 174 7.81 -3.18 0.62
CA PHE A 174 9.20 -2.76 0.71
C PHE A 174 9.75 -2.11 -0.56
N GLN A 175 8.92 -1.97 -1.62
CA GLN A 175 9.23 -1.13 -2.78
C GLN A 175 9.09 0.37 -2.49
N PHE A 176 8.45 0.75 -1.38
CA PHE A 176 8.39 2.13 -0.93
C PHE A 176 9.63 2.46 -0.10
N ALA A 177 10.23 3.64 -0.32
CA ALA A 177 11.28 4.13 0.57
C ALA A 177 10.71 4.43 1.96
N ILE A 178 9.53 5.05 2.00
CA ILE A 178 8.81 5.34 3.25
C ILE A 178 7.33 4.99 3.03
N PHE A 179 6.79 4.13 3.88
CA PHE A 179 5.36 3.79 3.91
C PHE A 179 4.81 3.93 5.32
N TYR A 180 3.80 4.77 5.51
CA TYR A 180 3.15 4.95 6.80
C TYR A 180 1.66 4.61 6.71
N GLY A 181 1.22 3.65 7.54
CA GLY A 181 -0.18 3.36 7.84
C GLY A 181 -0.84 4.42 8.74
N LEU A 182 -0.02 5.23 9.40
CA LEU A 182 -0.37 6.31 10.32
C LEU A 182 -0.03 7.66 9.69
N ASP A 183 -0.18 8.75 10.44
CA ASP A 183 0.38 10.05 10.03
C ASP A 183 1.91 9.96 9.93
N LEU A 184 2.46 10.46 8.83
CA LEU A 184 3.90 10.52 8.60
C LEU A 184 4.43 11.90 8.98
N GLU A 185 5.50 11.96 9.76
CA GLU A 185 6.16 13.22 10.14
C GLU A 185 7.61 13.24 9.69
N ILE A 186 8.02 14.30 8.98
CA ILE A 186 9.40 14.51 8.52
C ILE A 186 9.87 15.93 8.92
N ASN A 187 10.47 16.02 10.11
CA ASN A 187 10.96 17.28 10.67
C ASN A 187 12.49 17.29 10.78
N THR A 188 13.18 17.07 9.66
CA THR A 188 14.65 16.93 9.66
C THR A 188 15.36 18.25 9.96
N MET A 189 16.45 18.17 10.73
CA MET A 189 17.34 19.31 11.00
C MET A 189 18.62 19.31 10.15
N THR A 190 18.83 18.26 9.37
CA THR A 190 19.94 18.10 8.43
C THR A 190 19.39 17.84 7.03
N PRO A 191 20.15 18.14 5.96
CA PRO A 191 19.75 17.78 4.60
C PRO A 191 19.33 16.31 4.51
N MET A 192 18.17 16.05 3.92
CA MET A 192 17.64 14.70 3.74
C MET A 192 17.18 14.51 2.30
N VAL A 193 17.63 13.44 1.67
CA VAL A 193 17.23 13.04 0.32
C VAL A 193 16.52 11.70 0.40
N VAL A 194 15.27 11.64 -0.04
CA VAL A 194 14.48 10.40 -0.09
C VAL A 194 14.53 9.84 -1.52
N ASN A 195 15.33 8.80 -1.70
CA ASN A 195 15.59 8.15 -2.97
C ASN A 195 14.55 7.04 -3.29
N GLY A 196 13.25 7.35 -3.32
CA GLY A 196 12.22 6.38 -3.68
C GLY A 196 10.82 6.85 -3.31
N ARG A 197 9.82 6.04 -3.65
CA ARG A 197 8.40 6.39 -3.45
C ARG A 197 8.06 6.55 -1.97
N VAL A 198 7.25 7.57 -1.68
CA VAL A 198 6.70 7.83 -0.34
C VAL A 198 5.19 7.71 -0.38
N HIS A 199 4.63 6.94 0.55
CA HIS A 199 3.19 6.79 0.68
C HIS A 199 2.73 6.92 2.14
N GLY A 200 1.66 7.66 2.36
CA GLY A 200 0.94 7.73 3.63
C GLY A 200 -0.52 7.35 3.47
N ASN A 201 -0.98 6.33 4.22
CA ASN A 201 -2.40 6.02 4.36
C ASN A 201 -3.17 7.06 5.20
N ALA A 202 -2.46 8.03 5.77
CA ALA A 202 -3.02 9.18 6.47
C ALA A 202 -2.29 10.48 6.03
N THR A 203 -2.24 11.50 6.89
CA THR A 203 -1.66 12.81 6.56
C THR A 203 -0.14 12.76 6.65
N ILE A 204 0.53 13.40 5.69
CA ILE A 204 1.98 13.60 5.69
C ILE A 204 2.27 15.03 6.16
N TYR A 205 2.97 15.16 7.27
CA TYR A 205 3.48 16.41 7.85
C TYR A 205 4.97 16.55 7.54
N THR A 206 5.35 17.71 6.99
CA THR A 206 6.74 18.03 6.65
C THR A 206 7.10 19.38 7.24
N TYR A 207 8.13 19.40 8.10
CA TYR A 207 8.61 20.64 8.71
C TYR A 207 10.13 20.63 8.86
N PRO A 208 10.90 20.60 7.75
CA PRO A 208 12.34 20.58 7.84
C PRO A 208 12.89 21.96 8.23
N SER A 209 14.01 22.00 8.95
CA SER A 209 14.83 23.21 9.10
C SER A 209 16.02 23.27 8.15
N ALA A 210 16.19 22.22 7.33
CA ALA A 210 17.19 22.10 6.25
C ALA A 210 16.53 21.67 4.93
N SER A 211 17.30 21.29 3.91
CA SER A 211 16.71 20.78 2.65
C SER A 211 16.11 19.38 2.82
N LEU A 212 14.90 19.18 2.29
CA LEU A 212 14.22 17.89 2.16
C LEU A 212 13.85 17.68 0.69
N ALA A 213 14.51 16.73 0.03
CA ALA A 213 14.26 16.42 -1.38
C ALA A 213 13.65 15.03 -1.55
N PHE A 214 12.50 14.95 -2.21
CA PHE A 214 11.89 13.70 -2.66
C PHE A 214 12.24 13.46 -4.13
N ARG A 215 12.96 12.36 -4.41
CA ARG A 215 13.38 12.02 -5.78
C ARG A 215 12.36 11.22 -6.59
N SER A 216 11.24 10.85 -5.97
CA SER A 216 10.17 10.06 -6.59
C SER A 216 8.82 10.52 -6.02
N ASP A 217 7.75 9.83 -6.42
CA ASP A 217 6.38 10.22 -6.13
C ASP A 217 6.10 10.22 -4.61
N VAL A 218 5.31 11.21 -4.18
CA VAL A 218 4.82 11.36 -2.81
C VAL A 218 3.30 11.37 -2.84
N THR A 219 2.71 10.34 -2.25
CA THR A 219 1.26 10.13 -2.26
C THR A 219 0.69 10.04 -0.84
N SER A 220 -0.48 10.61 -0.62
CA SER A 220 -1.17 10.60 0.67
C SER A 220 -2.67 10.36 0.48
N VAL A 221 -3.27 9.50 1.30
CA VAL A 221 -4.73 9.39 1.40
C VAL A 221 -5.30 10.66 2.04
N GLY A 222 -4.61 11.18 3.05
CA GLY A 222 -4.92 12.45 3.68
C GLY A 222 -4.36 13.63 2.90
N LYS A 223 -3.80 14.59 3.64
CA LYS A 223 -3.16 15.79 3.08
C LYS A 223 -1.64 15.67 3.16
N ILE A 224 -0.93 16.47 2.36
CA ILE A 224 0.50 16.75 2.53
C ILE A 224 0.62 18.19 3.03
N ILE A 225 1.00 18.36 4.30
CA ILE A 225 0.97 19.64 5.03
C ILE A 225 2.40 20.04 5.41
N THR A 226 2.70 21.33 5.29
CA THR A 226 4.01 21.91 5.63
C THR A 226 4.01 22.56 7.02
N THR A 227 3.44 21.88 8.00
CA THR A 227 3.42 22.28 9.42
C THR A 227 3.91 21.10 10.26
N ARG A 228 4.27 21.34 11.52
CA ARG A 228 4.36 20.24 12.49
C ARG A 228 2.97 19.64 12.72
N LYS A 229 2.92 18.37 13.12
CA LYS A 229 1.66 17.69 13.44
C LYS A 229 1.08 18.28 14.72
N PRO A 230 -0.25 18.52 14.80
CA PRO A 230 -0.88 18.89 16.07
C PRO A 230 -0.56 17.89 17.18
N GLY A 231 -0.11 18.40 18.32
CA GLY A 231 0.36 17.61 19.47
C GLY A 231 1.89 17.52 19.60
N ASP A 232 2.64 17.93 18.58
CA ASP A 232 4.08 18.16 18.70
C ASP A 232 4.31 19.30 19.72
N PRO A 233 5.18 19.15 20.74
CA PRO A 233 5.49 20.22 21.68
C PRO A 233 6.01 21.51 21.04
N ASP A 234 6.66 21.43 19.88
CA ASP A 234 7.09 22.62 19.12
C ASP A 234 6.12 22.92 17.97
N TYR A 235 4.85 22.53 18.07
CA TYR A 235 3.84 22.74 17.04
C TYR A 235 3.82 24.20 16.57
N SER A 236 3.92 24.37 15.24
CA SER A 236 3.95 25.67 14.58
C SER A 236 3.21 25.58 13.25
N THR A 237 2.44 26.62 12.95
CA THR A 237 1.79 26.85 11.66
C THR A 237 2.59 27.76 10.74
N ALA A 238 3.73 28.31 11.21
CA ALA A 238 4.62 29.09 10.38
C ALA A 238 5.21 28.22 9.25
N PRO A 239 5.67 28.81 8.13
CA PRO A 239 6.39 28.04 7.12
C PRO A 239 7.65 27.38 7.70
N PRO A 240 8.04 26.20 7.21
CA PRO A 240 9.31 25.59 7.60
C PRO A 240 10.49 26.49 7.21
N ALA A 241 11.52 26.53 8.06
CA ALA A 241 12.73 27.29 7.76
C ALA A 241 13.56 26.65 6.63
N GLY A 242 13.40 25.35 6.41
CA GLY A 242 14.03 24.59 5.34
C GLY A 242 13.24 24.59 4.03
N THR A 243 13.84 24.01 2.99
CA THR A 243 13.22 23.90 1.66
C THR A 243 12.72 22.48 1.40
N ILE A 244 11.56 22.35 0.76
CA ILE A 244 11.00 21.06 0.34
C ILE A 244 10.96 21.01 -1.20
N THR A 245 11.57 19.99 -1.79
CA THR A 245 11.59 19.78 -3.26
C THR A 245 10.96 18.44 -3.61
N TYR A 246 10.03 18.44 -4.57
CA TYR A 246 9.43 17.25 -5.16
C TYR A 246 9.92 17.11 -6.60
N MET A 247 10.58 16.00 -6.92
CA MET A 247 11.06 15.70 -8.29
C MET A 247 10.15 14.71 -9.05
N GLY A 248 9.25 14.03 -8.34
CA GLY A 248 8.20 13.20 -8.92
C GLY A 248 6.81 13.76 -8.60
N ASP A 249 5.77 12.97 -8.88
CA ASP A 249 4.38 13.41 -8.70
C ASP A 249 4.03 13.55 -7.22
N LYS A 250 3.23 14.58 -6.91
CA LYS A 250 2.70 14.82 -5.57
C LYS A 250 1.18 14.75 -5.62
N ALA A 251 0.60 13.74 -4.96
CA ALA A 251 -0.86 13.52 -4.94
C ALA A 251 -1.42 13.34 -3.53
N THR A 252 -2.62 13.87 -3.30
CA THR A 252 -3.39 13.75 -2.05
C THR A 252 -4.78 13.21 -2.35
N GLY A 253 -5.46 12.61 -1.37
CA GLY A 253 -6.79 12.01 -1.60
C GLY A 253 -6.76 10.74 -2.45
N VAL A 254 -5.60 10.06 -2.52
CA VAL A 254 -5.48 8.78 -3.22
C VAL A 254 -6.13 7.66 -2.39
N SER A 255 -6.42 6.52 -3.02
CA SER A 255 -6.92 5.34 -2.30
C SER A 255 -5.90 4.79 -1.31
N SER A 256 -6.37 4.30 -0.17
CA SER A 256 -5.53 3.64 0.83
C SER A 256 -5.00 2.30 0.32
N LEU A 257 -3.74 2.02 0.63
CA LEU A 257 -3.11 0.72 0.39
C LEU A 257 -3.23 -0.16 1.63
N THR A 258 -4.05 -1.21 1.56
CA THR A 258 -4.42 -2.03 2.73
C THR A 258 -3.81 -3.41 2.70
N LEU A 259 -3.42 -3.93 3.86
CA LEU A 259 -3.06 -5.34 4.04
C LEU A 259 -4.30 -6.23 4.02
N PRO A 260 -4.23 -7.42 3.43
CA PRO A 260 -5.35 -8.34 3.34
C PRO A 260 -5.51 -9.19 4.62
N ILE A 261 -5.88 -8.52 5.71
CA ILE A 261 -6.06 -9.13 7.05
C ILE A 261 -7.50 -9.57 7.33
N GLY A 262 -8.44 -9.35 6.41
CA GLY A 262 -9.85 -9.77 6.52
C GLY A 262 -10.71 -8.94 7.48
N THR A 263 -10.15 -7.87 8.04
CA THR A 263 -10.83 -6.93 8.94
C THR A 263 -10.51 -5.49 8.53
N SER A 264 -11.01 -4.51 9.29
CA SER A 264 -10.58 -3.12 9.10
C SER A 264 -9.06 -3.01 9.30
N ASN A 265 -8.41 -2.22 8.44
CA ASN A 265 -6.98 -1.92 8.53
C ASN A 265 -6.68 -0.91 9.66
N SER A 266 -7.34 -1.06 10.81
CA SER A 266 -7.00 -0.28 12.00
C SER A 266 -5.58 -0.63 12.44
N PRO A 267 -4.82 0.31 13.02
CA PRO A 267 -3.45 0.03 13.47
C PRO A 267 -3.37 -1.14 14.46
N ALA A 268 -4.34 -1.26 15.36
CA ALA A 268 -4.43 -2.37 16.31
C ALA A 268 -4.66 -3.72 15.61
N ALA A 269 -5.48 -3.78 14.57
CA ALA A 269 -5.70 -5.00 13.80
C ALA A 269 -4.44 -5.38 13.00
N ILE A 270 -3.78 -4.41 12.35
CA ILE A 270 -2.54 -4.69 11.60
C ILE A 270 -1.43 -5.16 12.54
N ARG A 271 -1.31 -4.60 13.74
CA ARG A 271 -0.31 -5.02 14.74
C ARG A 271 -0.38 -6.51 15.08
N GLN A 272 -1.54 -7.15 14.92
CA GLN A 272 -1.70 -8.59 15.19
C GLN A 272 -0.90 -9.48 14.24
N ILE A 273 -0.40 -8.98 13.10
CA ILE A 273 0.50 -9.78 12.24
C ILE A 273 1.80 -10.19 12.96
N LEU A 274 2.17 -9.48 14.04
CA LEU A 274 3.30 -9.81 14.88
C LEU A 274 2.96 -10.80 16.00
N ASP A 275 1.69 -11.02 16.29
CA ASP A 275 1.28 -11.88 17.40
C ASP A 275 1.16 -13.34 16.95
N MET A 276 1.36 -14.26 17.90
CA MET A 276 1.08 -15.67 17.70
C MET A 276 -0.43 -15.87 17.43
N PRO A 277 -0.83 -16.74 16.50
CA PRO A 277 -2.24 -16.99 16.22
C PRO A 277 -2.97 -17.48 17.48
N PRO A 278 -4.20 -16.99 17.74
CA PRO A 278 -5.12 -17.64 18.67
C PRO A 278 -5.35 -19.11 18.27
N SER A 279 -5.63 -19.98 19.24
CA SER A 279 -5.84 -21.41 18.98
C SER A 279 -7.02 -21.71 18.03
N THR A 280 -7.96 -20.78 17.89
CA THR A 280 -9.14 -20.89 17.02
C THR A 280 -8.92 -20.31 15.62
N GLU A 281 -7.79 -19.65 15.36
CA GLU A 281 -7.53 -18.99 14.08
C GLU A 281 -6.91 -19.97 13.07
N SER A 282 -7.58 -20.18 11.93
CA SER A 282 -7.02 -20.97 10.83
C SER A 282 -5.81 -20.28 10.19
N VAL A 283 -4.77 -21.06 9.87
CA VAL A 283 -3.60 -20.59 9.11
C VAL A 283 -3.97 -20.08 7.70
N SER A 284 -5.10 -20.53 7.14
CA SER A 284 -5.59 -20.10 5.83
C SER A 284 -6.49 -18.87 5.88
N SER A 285 -6.89 -18.42 7.08
CA SER A 285 -7.67 -17.18 7.24
C SER A 285 -6.88 -15.97 6.72
N PRO A 286 -7.54 -14.87 6.32
CA PRO A 286 -6.84 -13.66 5.89
C PRO A 286 -5.77 -13.18 6.88
N MET A 287 -6.09 -13.12 8.18
CA MET A 287 -5.12 -12.79 9.24
C MET A 287 -4.03 -13.86 9.39
N GLY A 288 -4.42 -15.15 9.41
CA GLY A 288 -3.48 -16.27 9.54
C GLY A 288 -2.41 -16.28 8.46
N ARG A 289 -2.76 -15.88 7.23
CA ARG A 289 -1.81 -15.73 6.11
C ARG A 289 -0.84 -14.56 6.29
N GLN A 290 -1.18 -13.55 7.09
CA GLN A 290 -0.33 -12.40 7.34
C GLN A 290 0.63 -12.56 8.53
N ARG A 291 0.27 -13.39 9.52
CA ARG A 291 1.09 -13.58 10.72
C ARG A 291 2.49 -14.09 10.43
N TYR A 292 3.50 -13.38 10.96
CA TYR A 292 4.90 -13.79 10.82
C TYR A 292 5.18 -15.13 11.51
N TYR A 293 4.47 -15.46 12.59
CA TYR A 293 4.52 -16.78 13.22
C TYR A 293 4.18 -17.90 12.22
N ASN A 294 3.19 -17.70 11.37
CA ASN A 294 2.79 -18.70 10.37
C ASN A 294 3.79 -18.77 9.22
N LYS A 295 4.38 -17.63 8.81
CA LYS A 295 5.38 -17.54 7.75
C LYS A 295 6.76 -18.10 8.13
N ALA A 296 7.08 -18.19 9.42
CA ALA A 296 8.42 -18.50 9.91
C ALA A 296 8.86 -19.95 9.65
N GLU A 297 10.14 -20.09 9.34
CA GLU A 297 10.83 -21.38 9.23
C GLU A 297 11.41 -21.83 10.58
N LEU A 298 11.73 -20.88 11.46
CA LEU A 298 12.23 -21.11 12.82
C LEU A 298 11.42 -20.31 13.84
N LEU A 299 10.96 -20.99 14.88
CA LEU A 299 10.26 -20.42 16.03
C LEU A 299 11.18 -20.44 17.24
N ILE A 300 11.29 -19.30 17.93
CA ILE A 300 12.00 -19.17 19.21
C ILE A 300 11.04 -18.51 20.21
N LEU A 301 10.48 -19.30 21.11
CA LEU A 301 9.52 -18.83 22.11
C LEU A 301 10.15 -18.95 23.49
N VAL A 302 10.38 -17.82 24.14
CA VAL A 302 10.98 -17.74 25.47
C VAL A 302 9.89 -17.46 26.49
N ASN A 303 9.85 -18.24 27.55
CA ASN A 303 8.95 -18.04 28.69
C ASN A 303 9.75 -18.15 30.00
N ASN A 304 9.07 -18.13 31.15
CA ASN A 304 9.73 -18.16 32.46
C ASN A 304 10.42 -19.49 32.79
N THR A 305 9.95 -20.60 32.21
CA THR A 305 10.41 -21.95 32.54
C THR A 305 11.41 -22.50 31.52
N GLY A 306 11.51 -21.91 30.33
CA GLY A 306 12.48 -22.31 29.33
C GLY A 306 12.30 -21.64 27.97
N VAL A 307 12.95 -22.25 26.97
CA VAL A 307 12.90 -21.82 25.57
C VAL A 307 12.39 -22.97 24.72
N THR A 308 11.32 -22.73 23.97
CA THR A 308 10.85 -23.64 22.92
C THR A 308 11.45 -23.19 21.60
N VAL A 309 12.21 -24.08 20.96
CA VAL A 309 12.77 -23.86 19.62
C VAL A 309 12.22 -24.95 18.69
N ALA A 310 11.68 -24.54 17.55
CA ALA A 310 11.13 -25.48 16.58
C ALA A 310 11.31 -25.00 15.15
N ALA A 311 11.55 -25.92 14.23
CA ALA A 311 11.59 -25.64 12.79
C ALA A 311 10.32 -26.14 12.11
N LYS A 312 9.84 -25.44 11.09
CA LYS A 312 8.68 -25.85 10.29
C LYS A 312 8.74 -25.30 8.87
N SER A 313 8.00 -25.90 7.96
CA SER A 313 7.70 -25.25 6.68
C SER A 313 6.79 -24.04 6.91
N PRO A 314 6.88 -22.98 6.08
CA PRO A 314 5.93 -21.88 6.12
C PRO A 314 4.48 -22.39 6.04
N PHE A 315 3.62 -21.84 6.89
CA PHE A 315 2.20 -22.19 7.06
C PHE A 315 1.90 -23.62 7.52
N ALA A 316 2.91 -24.41 7.89
CA ALA A 316 2.67 -25.72 8.49
C ALA A 316 2.04 -25.58 9.90
N VAL A 317 1.06 -26.44 10.18
CA VAL A 317 0.42 -26.57 11.50
C VAL A 317 1.33 -27.30 12.50
N GLY A 318 2.13 -28.26 12.02
CA GLY A 318 3.13 -28.98 12.80
C GLY A 318 4.53 -28.37 12.75
N SER A 319 5.38 -28.74 13.71
CA SER A 319 6.78 -28.31 13.77
C SER A 319 7.69 -29.38 14.36
N ASN A 320 8.95 -29.40 13.92
CA ASN A 320 10.01 -30.25 14.44
C ASN A 320 10.68 -29.57 15.63
N SER A 321 10.55 -30.15 16.83
CA SER A 321 11.20 -29.63 18.04
C SER A 321 12.71 -29.70 17.94
N ILE A 322 13.39 -28.66 18.41
CA ILE A 322 14.84 -28.55 18.47
C ILE A 322 15.27 -28.54 19.94
N PRO A 323 16.02 -29.54 20.41
CA PRO A 323 16.54 -29.56 21.77
C PRO A 323 17.35 -28.30 22.10
N TRP A 324 17.15 -27.74 23.29
CA TRP A 324 17.81 -26.49 23.70
C TRP A 324 19.33 -26.55 23.58
N ILE A 325 19.96 -27.69 23.90
CA ILE A 325 21.42 -27.88 23.77
C ILE A 325 21.94 -27.66 22.34
N GLN A 326 21.10 -27.86 21.32
CA GLN A 326 21.45 -27.59 19.92
C GLN A 326 21.24 -26.12 19.56
N ALA A 327 20.28 -25.45 20.18
CA ALA A 327 19.89 -24.06 19.86
C ALA A 327 20.68 -23.02 20.67
N SER A 328 21.10 -23.35 21.89
CA SER A 328 21.88 -22.47 22.78
C SER A 328 23.26 -22.09 22.22
N ASN A 329 23.70 -22.72 21.13
CA ASN A 329 24.92 -22.37 20.40
C ASN A 329 24.89 -20.96 19.79
N PHE A 330 23.71 -20.45 19.45
CA PHE A 330 23.52 -19.12 18.85
C PHE A 330 22.45 -18.28 19.55
N ILE A 331 21.77 -18.82 20.57
CA ILE A 331 20.75 -18.11 21.36
C ILE A 331 21.22 -17.98 22.81
N SER A 332 21.14 -16.77 23.37
CA SER A 332 21.37 -16.52 24.79
C SER A 332 20.18 -15.77 25.41
N THR A 333 19.71 -16.22 26.57
CA THR A 333 18.60 -15.59 27.30
C THR A 333 19.04 -14.93 28.62
N THR A 334 20.34 -14.92 28.91
CA THR A 334 20.90 -14.45 30.19
C THR A 334 21.36 -13.00 30.15
N LYS A 335 21.35 -12.36 28.97
CA LYS A 335 21.82 -10.99 28.80
C LYS A 335 20.81 -9.98 29.35
N THR A 336 21.34 -8.90 29.91
CA THR A 336 20.55 -7.78 30.39
C THR A 336 21.33 -6.46 30.26
N PHE A 337 20.62 -5.37 30.01
CA PHE A 337 21.16 -4.01 29.98
C PHE A 337 20.03 -3.01 30.26
N THR A 338 20.38 -1.76 30.57
CA THR A 338 19.40 -0.68 30.76
C THR A 338 19.10 0.03 29.45
N ASP A 339 17.83 0.08 29.04
CA ASP A 339 17.39 1.04 28.02
C ASP A 339 17.03 2.35 28.74
N GLN A 340 17.83 3.38 28.50
CA GLN A 340 17.69 4.69 29.14
C GLN A 340 16.53 5.52 28.58
N ARG A 341 16.08 5.25 27.36
CA ARG A 341 14.86 5.87 26.82
C ARG A 341 13.64 5.31 27.53
N GLU A 342 13.60 3.99 27.67
CA GLU A 342 12.49 3.30 28.33
C GLU A 342 12.53 3.46 29.86
N GLY A 343 13.72 3.70 30.42
CA GLY A 343 13.98 3.74 31.86
C GLY A 343 13.84 2.35 32.49
N LYS A 344 14.17 1.29 31.75
CA LYS A 344 13.90 -0.10 32.12
C LYS A 344 15.11 -1.00 31.93
N THR A 345 15.21 -2.02 32.78
CA THR A 345 16.13 -3.13 32.59
C THR A 345 15.56 -4.11 31.57
N ILE A 346 16.29 -4.34 30.49
CA ILE A 346 15.91 -5.22 29.40
C ILE A 346 16.35 -6.64 29.72
N LYS A 347 15.42 -7.59 29.71
CA LYS A 347 15.68 -9.04 29.66
C LYS A 347 15.81 -9.42 28.19
N VAL A 348 17.00 -9.85 27.77
CA VAL A 348 17.30 -9.99 26.35
C VAL A 348 17.23 -11.46 25.93
N THR A 349 16.62 -11.72 24.78
CA THR A 349 16.86 -12.91 23.97
C THR A 349 17.80 -12.52 22.84
N GLU A 350 19.08 -12.83 23.00
CA GLU A 350 20.15 -12.49 22.06
C GLU A 350 20.36 -13.61 21.04
N ILE A 351 20.43 -13.24 19.76
CA ILE A 351 20.62 -14.14 18.62
C ILE A 351 21.89 -13.73 17.87
N ASP A 352 22.83 -14.67 17.80
CA ASP A 352 24.05 -14.53 17.01
C ASP A 352 23.78 -14.93 15.56
N VAL A 353 23.61 -13.91 14.71
CA VAL A 353 23.18 -14.07 13.32
C VAL A 353 24.24 -14.81 12.50
N SER A 354 25.52 -14.61 12.81
CA SER A 354 26.64 -15.21 12.08
C SER A 354 26.65 -16.75 12.12
N LYS A 355 26.02 -17.35 13.14
CA LYS A 355 25.97 -18.80 13.33
C LYS A 355 24.78 -19.47 12.64
N ILE A 356 23.75 -18.72 12.29
CA ILE A 356 22.46 -19.27 11.80
C ILE A 356 22.66 -20.15 10.57
N GLN A 357 23.46 -19.70 9.60
CA GLN A 357 23.65 -20.43 8.34
C GLN A 357 24.24 -21.81 8.57
N ALA A 358 25.42 -21.88 9.19
CA ALA A 358 26.11 -23.16 9.42
C ALA A 358 25.28 -24.09 10.32
N TRP A 359 24.70 -23.53 11.39
CA TRP A 359 23.84 -24.27 12.31
C TRP A 359 22.60 -24.86 11.61
N SER A 360 21.90 -24.05 10.81
CA SER A 360 20.68 -24.48 10.10
C SER A 360 20.97 -25.59 9.10
N LEU A 361 22.09 -25.48 8.37
CA LEU A 361 22.50 -26.48 7.39
C LEU A 361 22.87 -27.83 8.02
N ALA A 362 23.38 -27.81 9.26
CA ALA A 362 23.76 -29.01 10.00
C ALA A 362 22.59 -29.64 10.79
N ASN A 363 21.57 -28.86 11.18
CA ASN A 363 20.52 -29.33 12.07
C ASN A 363 19.50 -30.23 11.35
N SER A 364 19.30 -31.46 11.86
CA SER A 364 18.41 -32.46 11.26
C SER A 364 16.93 -32.06 11.29
N ALA A 365 16.46 -31.43 12.38
CA ALA A 365 15.07 -30.97 12.50
C ALA A 365 14.77 -29.82 11.53
N VAL A 366 15.72 -28.91 11.31
CA VAL A 366 15.64 -27.86 10.28
C VAL A 366 15.59 -28.49 8.89
N ARG A 367 16.52 -29.39 8.56
CA ARG A 367 16.56 -30.07 7.26
C ARG A 367 15.29 -30.87 6.97
N ALA A 368 14.73 -31.53 7.99
CA ALA A 368 13.47 -32.25 7.88
C ALA A 368 12.28 -31.32 7.67
N ALA A 369 12.32 -30.10 8.23
CA ALA A 369 11.27 -29.11 8.05
C ALA A 369 11.33 -28.45 6.66
N ILE A 370 12.46 -27.85 6.29
CA ILE A 370 12.55 -26.96 5.12
C ILE A 370 13.35 -27.52 3.94
N GLY A 371 13.97 -28.69 4.11
CA GLY A 371 14.79 -29.37 3.11
C GLY A 371 16.30 -29.18 3.33
N SER A 372 17.10 -30.12 2.79
CA SER A 372 18.57 -30.05 2.86
C SER A 372 19.12 -28.91 2.01
N GLY A 373 20.24 -28.32 2.43
CA GLY A 373 20.91 -27.23 1.70
C GLY A 373 20.25 -25.85 1.83
N LYS A 374 19.18 -25.73 2.62
CA LYS A 374 18.44 -24.48 2.82
C LYS A 374 18.65 -23.95 4.23
N PRO A 375 19.46 -22.88 4.43
CA PRO A 375 19.51 -22.22 5.74
C PRO A 375 18.18 -21.50 6.02
N VAL A 376 17.82 -21.37 7.30
CA VAL A 376 16.61 -20.64 7.72
C VAL A 376 16.66 -19.20 7.22
N ASN A 377 15.55 -18.71 6.67
CA ASN A 377 15.45 -17.35 6.14
C ASN A 377 14.35 -16.48 6.79
N LEU A 378 13.49 -17.05 7.63
CA LEU A 378 12.52 -16.30 8.43
C LEU A 378 12.45 -16.86 9.85
N ILE A 379 12.79 -16.02 10.83
CA ILE A 379 12.78 -16.36 12.26
C ILE A 379 11.70 -15.55 12.95
N TYR A 380 10.80 -16.23 13.65
CA TYR A 380 9.86 -15.60 14.57
C TYR A 380 10.35 -15.80 16.01
N VAL A 381 10.49 -14.70 16.75
CA VAL A 381 11.01 -14.70 18.11
C VAL A 381 10.05 -13.97 19.03
N ALA A 382 9.59 -14.62 20.09
CA ALA A 382 8.76 -13.98 21.11
C ALA A 382 9.32 -14.26 22.51
N ASP A 383 9.57 -13.21 23.27
CA ASP A 383 10.03 -13.28 24.65
C ASP A 383 8.91 -12.84 25.60
N ASN A 384 8.24 -13.85 26.15
CA ASN A 384 7.08 -13.74 27.02
C ASN A 384 7.44 -13.98 28.49
N ARG A 385 8.71 -13.79 28.87
CA ARG A 385 9.09 -13.80 30.28
C ARG A 385 8.34 -12.69 31.03
N THR A 386 7.96 -12.98 32.27
CA THR A 386 7.33 -11.97 33.13
C THR A 386 8.34 -10.85 33.43
N THR A 387 7.79 -9.64 33.56
CA THR A 387 8.52 -8.40 33.82
C THR A 387 7.81 -7.62 34.92
N THR A 388 8.59 -6.90 35.71
CA THR A 388 8.07 -5.88 36.63
C THR A 388 7.87 -4.55 35.88
N SER A 389 7.34 -3.53 36.56
CA SER A 389 7.21 -2.17 35.99
C SER A 389 8.56 -1.55 35.55
N SER A 390 9.67 -1.97 36.17
CA SER A 390 11.04 -1.54 35.84
C SER A 390 11.75 -2.42 34.81
N GLN A 391 11.06 -3.43 34.25
CA GLN A 391 11.64 -4.38 33.31
C GLN A 391 10.87 -4.43 31.99
N MET A 392 11.55 -4.91 30.94
CA MET A 392 10.95 -5.21 29.64
C MET A 392 11.70 -6.37 28.98
N THR A 393 11.02 -7.19 28.18
CA THR A 393 11.67 -8.21 27.35
C THR A 393 11.95 -7.68 25.94
N ALA A 394 13.06 -8.09 25.35
CA ALA A 394 13.44 -7.70 23.99
C ALA A 394 14.25 -8.77 23.28
N VAL A 395 14.30 -8.68 21.95
CA VAL A 395 15.16 -9.49 21.10
C VAL A 395 16.35 -8.64 20.67
N ARG A 396 17.57 -9.21 20.70
CA ARG A 396 18.77 -8.53 20.19
C ARG A 396 19.46 -9.40 19.14
N LEU A 397 19.78 -8.80 17.99
CA LEU A 397 20.61 -9.39 16.96
C LEU A 397 22.04 -8.89 17.10
N ILE A 398 23.00 -9.81 17.08
CA ILE A 398 24.43 -9.51 17.07
C ILE A 398 25.10 -10.18 15.87
N ASN A 399 26.28 -9.68 15.48
CA ASN A 399 27.11 -10.25 14.42
C ASN A 399 26.34 -10.41 13.08
N GLY A 400 25.46 -9.46 12.77
CA GLY A 400 24.56 -9.50 11.63
C GLY A 400 25.14 -9.01 10.31
N GLN A 401 26.44 -8.71 10.25
CA GLN A 401 27.06 -8.18 9.03
C GLN A 401 26.92 -9.14 7.84
N ASN A 402 27.08 -10.44 8.10
CA ASN A 402 26.89 -11.51 7.13
C ASN A 402 25.60 -12.27 7.44
N LEU A 403 24.66 -12.24 6.49
CA LEU A 403 23.38 -12.96 6.61
C LEU A 403 23.43 -14.32 5.88
N PRO A 404 22.53 -15.26 6.24
CA PRO A 404 22.30 -16.47 5.46
C PRO A 404 22.13 -16.22 3.95
N THR A 405 22.60 -17.15 3.12
CA THR A 405 22.57 -17.02 1.65
C THR A 405 21.18 -16.77 1.06
N ARG A 406 20.13 -17.28 1.72
CA ARG A 406 18.71 -17.10 1.35
C ARG A 406 18.09 -15.77 1.83
N GLY A 407 18.88 -14.89 2.45
CA GLY A 407 18.37 -13.73 3.16
C GLY A 407 17.90 -14.07 4.57
N LEU A 408 17.47 -13.04 5.30
CA LEU A 408 16.97 -13.20 6.67
C LEU A 408 15.93 -12.14 7.03
N THR A 409 14.74 -12.60 7.38
CA THR A 409 13.74 -11.80 8.08
C THR A 409 13.68 -12.24 9.54
N VAL A 410 13.80 -11.28 10.46
CA VAL A 410 13.54 -11.51 11.88
C VAL A 410 12.28 -10.75 12.26
N ALA A 411 11.28 -11.47 12.77
CA ALA A 411 10.01 -10.93 13.21
C ALA A 411 9.78 -11.17 14.70
N THR A 412 9.36 -10.14 15.42
CA THR A 412 9.09 -10.24 16.86
C THR A 412 7.98 -9.28 17.31
N PRO A 413 7.07 -9.70 18.22
CA PRO A 413 6.15 -8.80 18.89
C PRO A 413 6.82 -7.99 20.01
N ASN A 414 8.10 -8.22 20.29
CA ASN A 414 8.89 -7.48 21.27
C ASN A 414 9.69 -6.35 20.59
N PRO A 415 10.25 -5.41 21.36
CA PRO A 415 11.25 -4.49 20.85
C PRO A 415 12.48 -5.25 20.33
N LEU A 416 13.04 -4.78 19.23
CA LEU A 416 14.19 -5.37 18.55
C LEU A 416 15.40 -4.44 18.63
N TYR A 417 16.54 -5.01 19.01
CA TYR A 417 17.82 -4.33 19.05
C TYR A 417 18.73 -4.94 17.99
N VAL A 418 19.41 -4.11 17.21
CA VAL A 418 20.46 -4.56 16.29
C VAL A 418 21.78 -3.98 16.77
N LYS A 419 22.73 -4.86 17.12
CA LYS A 419 24.07 -4.46 17.57
C LYS A 419 25.09 -4.68 16.46
N GLY A 420 25.75 -3.60 16.07
CA GLY A 420 26.79 -3.59 15.04
C GLY A 420 26.25 -3.47 13.63
N HIS A 421 27.12 -3.69 12.65
CA HIS A 421 26.72 -3.69 11.24
C HIS A 421 25.73 -4.83 10.95
N PHE A 422 24.80 -4.57 10.04
CA PHE A 422 23.81 -5.55 9.62
C PHE A 422 23.70 -5.58 8.09
N ASN A 423 23.86 -6.76 7.52
CA ASN A 423 23.69 -7.05 6.09
C ASN A 423 24.57 -6.20 5.17
N GLN A 424 25.87 -6.14 5.45
CA GLN A 424 26.86 -5.53 4.55
C GLN A 424 28.06 -6.46 4.45
N LEU A 425 27.97 -7.43 3.53
CA LEU A 425 28.96 -8.49 3.38
C LEU A 425 30.33 -7.93 2.95
N ALA A 426 30.35 -6.81 2.22
CA ALA A 426 31.57 -6.16 1.78
C ALA A 426 31.93 -4.99 2.71
N THR A 427 33.00 -5.15 3.50
CA THR A 427 33.51 -4.11 4.40
C THR A 427 33.77 -2.78 3.68
N ALA A 428 34.20 -2.81 2.41
CA ALA A 428 34.43 -1.62 1.59
C ALA A 428 33.17 -0.78 1.32
N PHE A 429 31.97 -1.32 1.52
CA PHE A 429 30.70 -0.62 1.31
C PHE A 429 30.03 -0.19 2.62
N LEU A 430 30.66 -0.42 3.78
CA LEU A 430 30.21 0.17 5.04
C LEU A 430 30.22 1.70 4.94
N GLY A 431 29.17 2.35 5.44
CA GLY A 431 28.99 3.81 5.37
C GLY A 431 28.49 4.33 4.02
N THR A 432 28.29 3.47 3.03
CA THR A 432 27.87 3.86 1.67
C THR A 432 26.42 3.48 1.38
N THR A 433 25.88 3.99 0.27
CA THR A 433 24.57 3.58 -0.26
C THR A 433 24.66 2.37 -1.20
N ASN A 434 25.82 1.73 -1.32
CA ASN A 434 26.00 0.58 -2.20
C ASN A 434 25.49 -0.71 -1.54
N THR A 435 24.40 -1.24 -2.08
CA THR A 435 23.73 -2.46 -1.59
C THR A 435 23.92 -3.68 -2.50
N ILE A 436 24.84 -3.67 -3.46
CA ILE A 436 24.95 -4.76 -4.45
C ILE A 436 25.21 -6.15 -3.84
N ASN A 437 25.91 -6.22 -2.70
CA ASN A 437 26.27 -7.45 -2.00
C ASN A 437 25.36 -7.77 -0.80
N THR A 438 24.29 -7.00 -0.59
CA THR A 438 23.35 -7.27 0.51
C THR A 438 22.50 -8.48 0.18
N ARG A 439 21.98 -9.13 1.23
CA ARG A 439 20.99 -10.21 1.10
C ARG A 439 19.58 -9.65 1.32
N PRO A 440 18.53 -10.31 0.82
CA PRO A 440 17.15 -9.93 1.11
C PRO A 440 16.89 -10.00 2.61
N ALA A 441 16.66 -8.86 3.26
CA ALA A 441 16.59 -8.82 4.72
C ALA A 441 15.51 -7.87 5.25
N SER A 442 14.83 -8.30 6.30
CA SER A 442 13.81 -7.49 6.98
C SER A 442 13.91 -7.60 8.50
N LEU A 443 13.71 -6.46 9.16
CA LEU A 443 13.61 -6.32 10.60
C LEU A 443 12.17 -5.92 10.95
N VAL A 444 11.41 -6.85 11.53
CA VAL A 444 9.98 -6.68 11.80
C VAL A 444 9.76 -6.74 13.31
N SER A 445 9.30 -5.65 13.93
CA SER A 445 9.35 -5.51 15.39
C SER A 445 8.30 -4.58 15.98
N ASP A 446 8.13 -4.62 17.29
CA ASP A 446 7.33 -3.62 18.02
C ASP A 446 7.95 -2.22 17.98
N ALA A 447 9.28 -2.15 18.13
CA ALA A 447 10.09 -0.94 18.05
C ALA A 447 11.54 -1.36 17.72
N LEU A 448 12.27 -0.54 16.96
CA LEU A 448 13.64 -0.82 16.55
C LEU A 448 14.66 0.12 17.21
N THR A 449 15.65 -0.45 17.89
CA THR A 449 16.80 0.28 18.47
C THR A 449 18.11 -0.18 17.83
N ILE A 450 18.96 0.77 17.45
CA ILE A 450 20.29 0.51 16.89
C ILE A 450 21.35 0.76 17.94
N LEU A 451 22.23 -0.22 18.11
CA LEU A 451 23.40 -0.17 18.97
C LEU A 451 24.65 -0.33 18.10
N SER A 452 25.62 0.55 18.26
CA SER A 452 26.86 0.51 17.50
C SER A 452 27.72 -0.72 17.84
N PRO A 453 28.74 -1.06 17.04
CA PRO A 453 29.75 -2.05 17.42
C PRO A 453 30.41 -1.77 18.78
N SER A 454 30.50 -0.49 19.18
CA SER A 454 31.11 -0.04 20.45
C SER A 454 30.20 -0.21 21.68
N TRP A 455 28.95 -0.65 21.51
CA TRP A 455 28.02 -0.80 22.62
C TRP A 455 28.50 -1.84 23.65
N LEU A 456 28.47 -1.44 24.93
CA LEU A 456 28.80 -2.26 26.09
C LEU A 456 27.64 -2.28 27.08
N ASP A 457 27.07 -3.45 27.33
CA ASP A 457 25.94 -3.64 28.27
C ASP A 457 26.28 -3.14 29.68
N SER A 458 27.54 -3.28 30.10
CA SER A 458 28.02 -2.80 31.41
C SER A 458 27.94 -1.28 31.59
N LYS A 459 27.89 -0.50 30.50
CA LYS A 459 27.78 0.97 30.52
C LYS A 459 26.35 1.47 30.26
N SER A 460 25.40 0.55 30.10
CA SER A 460 24.01 0.88 29.71
C SER A 460 23.31 1.78 30.74
N SER A 461 23.64 1.67 32.02
CA SER A 461 23.12 2.52 33.10
C SER A 461 23.91 3.83 33.30
N SER A 462 25.09 3.98 32.69
CA SER A 462 25.99 5.13 32.89
C SER A 462 25.49 6.41 32.18
N SER A 463 26.27 7.49 32.22
CA SER A 463 26.00 8.65 31.36
C SER A 463 26.18 8.28 29.88
N TYR A 464 25.36 8.87 29.00
CA TYR A 464 25.46 8.65 27.56
C TYR A 464 26.82 9.06 26.98
N THR A 465 27.49 10.04 27.59
CA THR A 465 28.84 10.49 27.18
C THR A 465 29.90 9.40 27.32
N THR A 466 29.67 8.38 28.15
CA THR A 466 30.57 7.22 28.32
C THR A 466 30.26 6.06 27.37
N ARG A 467 29.11 6.13 26.69
CA ARG A 467 28.64 5.19 25.67
C ARG A 467 28.91 5.76 24.27
N THR A 468 30.18 5.96 23.94
CA THR A 468 30.58 6.51 22.64
C THR A 468 30.34 5.49 21.53
N ALA A 469 29.53 5.88 20.54
CA ALA A 469 29.23 5.04 19.39
C ALA A 469 30.38 4.97 18.38
N SER A 470 30.28 4.01 17.48
CA SER A 470 31.05 3.90 16.22
C SER A 470 30.11 3.93 15.01
N ASP A 471 30.68 4.28 13.85
CA ASP A 471 29.93 4.29 12.59
C ASP A 471 29.28 2.93 12.34
N THR A 472 28.02 2.94 11.91
CA THR A 472 27.21 1.74 11.79
C THR A 472 26.43 1.74 10.49
N THR A 473 26.28 0.56 9.89
CA THR A 473 25.56 0.37 8.62
C THR A 473 24.54 -0.74 8.79
N VAL A 474 23.28 -0.45 8.49
CA VAL A 474 22.18 -1.41 8.54
C VAL A 474 21.44 -1.39 7.21
N ASN A 475 21.53 -2.49 6.46
CA ASN A 475 20.81 -2.65 5.20
C ASN A 475 19.65 -3.64 5.38
N ALA A 476 18.43 -3.15 5.52
CA ALA A 476 17.25 -4.00 5.69
C ALA A 476 15.98 -3.22 5.40
N ALA A 477 14.93 -3.93 4.98
CA ALA A 477 13.58 -3.42 5.13
C ALA A 477 13.21 -3.38 6.61
N ILE A 478 12.65 -2.27 7.06
CA ILE A 478 12.27 -2.04 8.45
C ILE A 478 10.75 -1.94 8.49
N LEU A 479 10.11 -2.85 9.22
CA LEU A 479 8.70 -2.74 9.61
C LEU A 479 8.65 -2.67 11.12
N THR A 480 8.38 -1.49 11.67
CA THR A 480 8.41 -1.30 13.12
C THR A 480 7.30 -0.37 13.61
N GLY A 481 6.98 -0.46 14.89
CA GLY A 481 6.04 0.45 15.52
C GLY A 481 6.68 1.77 15.93
N ILE A 482 5.85 2.80 16.06
CA ILE A 482 6.25 4.14 16.50
C ILE A 482 5.48 4.56 17.77
N VAL A 483 5.99 5.50 18.54
CA VAL A 483 5.19 6.21 19.55
C VAL A 483 4.64 7.46 18.88
N GLU A 484 3.32 7.55 18.70
CA GLU A 484 2.71 8.63 17.93
C GLU A 484 2.78 9.99 18.65
N THR A 485 2.88 11.05 17.85
CA THR A 485 2.64 12.43 18.29
C THR A 485 1.20 12.56 18.77
N THR A 486 1.00 13.02 20.01
CA THR A 486 -0.33 13.24 20.61
C THR A 486 -0.36 14.57 21.36
N ASN A 487 -1.54 15.15 21.57
CA ASN A 487 -1.73 16.45 22.20
C ASN A 487 -1.98 16.41 23.72
N SER A 488 -2.25 15.24 24.31
CA SER A 488 -2.51 15.08 25.75
C SER A 488 -1.83 13.83 26.33
N PRO A 489 -0.63 13.96 26.95
CA PRO A 489 0.22 15.15 26.91
C PRO A 489 0.80 15.38 25.51
N ALA A 490 1.15 16.63 25.22
CA ALA A 490 1.91 16.98 24.02
C ALA A 490 3.21 16.18 23.98
N ARG A 491 3.44 15.46 22.87
CA ARG A 491 4.65 14.68 22.65
C ARG A 491 4.92 14.54 21.18
N TYR A 492 6.19 14.47 20.82
CA TYR A 492 6.63 14.23 19.45
C TYR A 492 6.96 12.74 19.24
N SER A 493 6.69 12.23 18.04
CA SER A 493 7.03 10.87 17.65
C SER A 493 8.53 10.66 17.39
N GLY A 494 9.25 11.75 17.07
CA GLY A 494 10.59 11.71 16.51
C GLY A 494 10.60 11.75 14.97
N GLY A 495 9.45 11.51 14.33
CA GLY A 495 9.32 11.41 12.88
C GLY A 495 10.13 10.27 12.25
N VAL A 496 10.02 10.10 10.94
CA VAL A 496 10.69 9.01 10.21
C VAL A 496 12.22 9.06 10.36
N HIS A 497 12.78 10.25 10.48
CA HIS A 497 14.22 10.44 10.61
C HIS A 497 14.77 9.90 11.94
N ASN A 498 13.94 9.77 12.98
CA ASN A 498 14.26 9.09 14.25
C ASN A 498 13.52 7.76 14.44
N LEU A 499 13.05 7.12 13.35
CA LEU A 499 12.34 5.84 13.46
C LEU A 499 13.21 4.79 14.17
N GLY A 500 14.48 4.68 13.78
CA GLY A 500 15.50 3.95 14.53
C GLY A 500 15.86 4.70 15.81
N ARG A 501 15.73 4.03 16.96
CA ARG A 501 16.10 4.59 18.27
C ARG A 501 17.59 4.37 18.53
N PHE A 502 18.20 5.23 19.36
CA PHE A 502 19.61 5.17 19.73
C PHE A 502 19.77 5.35 21.24
N LEU A 503 20.81 4.76 21.84
CA LEU A 503 21.10 4.84 23.29
C LEU A 503 22.51 5.36 23.60
N GLU A 504 23.25 5.78 22.59
CA GLU A 504 24.68 6.10 22.67
C GLU A 504 24.96 7.57 22.34
N ASN A 505 26.17 8.02 22.61
CA ASN A 505 26.69 9.27 22.09
C ASN A 505 27.22 9.06 20.67
N TRP A 506 26.48 9.53 19.67
CA TRP A 506 26.87 9.48 18.25
C TRP A 506 27.50 10.77 17.73
N ASN A 507 27.94 11.68 18.60
CA ASN A 507 28.58 12.91 18.16
C ASN A 507 29.82 12.58 17.29
N GLY A 508 29.87 13.15 16.08
CA GLY A 508 30.93 12.86 15.11
C GLY A 508 30.87 11.45 14.48
N ARG A 509 29.75 10.74 14.61
CA ARG A 509 29.53 9.40 14.04
C ARG A 509 28.38 9.38 13.05
N THR A 510 28.42 8.42 12.13
CA THR A 510 27.43 8.24 11.07
C THR A 510 26.68 6.93 11.23
N PHE A 511 25.35 7.03 11.18
CA PHE A 511 24.48 5.88 10.99
C PHE A 511 23.99 5.85 9.54
N THR A 512 24.38 4.81 8.81
CA THR A 512 23.94 4.56 7.43
C THR A 512 22.86 3.50 7.41
N CYS A 513 21.70 3.84 6.85
CA CYS A 513 20.60 2.90 6.67
C CYS A 513 20.16 2.87 5.21
N ASN A 514 20.29 1.71 4.58
CA ASN A 514 19.76 1.48 3.24
C ASN A 514 18.58 0.52 3.30
N GLY A 515 17.40 0.95 2.87
CA GLY A 515 16.23 0.09 2.87
C GLY A 515 14.89 0.81 2.79
N SER A 516 13.85 0.10 3.18
CA SER A 516 12.48 0.58 3.23
C SER A 516 12.10 0.87 4.68
N MET A 517 11.46 2.01 4.95
CA MET A 517 10.98 2.39 6.27
C MET A 517 9.46 2.32 6.32
N VAL A 518 8.94 1.27 6.96
CA VAL A 518 7.52 0.97 7.03
C VAL A 518 7.03 1.06 8.48
N VAL A 519 5.95 1.83 8.70
CA VAL A 519 5.28 1.95 10.00
C VAL A 519 3.80 1.74 9.81
N LEU A 520 3.24 0.66 10.36
CA LEU A 520 1.82 0.32 10.19
C LEU A 520 1.01 0.43 11.48
N PHE A 521 1.68 0.60 12.62
CA PHE A 521 1.05 0.59 13.93
C PHE A 521 1.87 1.32 14.99
N PRO A 522 1.24 1.73 16.10
CA PRO A 522 1.96 2.18 17.27
C PRO A 522 2.68 1.02 17.98
N SER A 523 3.82 1.31 18.59
CA SER A 523 4.51 0.39 19.50
C SER A 523 3.67 0.17 20.76
N THR A 524 3.53 -1.08 21.20
CA THR A 524 2.76 -1.44 22.41
C THR A 524 3.65 -1.94 23.56
N LYS A 525 4.94 -2.17 23.31
CA LYS A 525 5.92 -2.60 24.34
C LYS A 525 6.87 -1.46 24.72
N ALA A 526 7.58 -0.89 23.75
CA ALA A 526 8.54 0.19 23.99
C ALA A 526 7.87 1.56 23.76
N THR A 527 7.09 2.00 24.74
CA THR A 527 6.13 3.09 24.59
C THR A 527 6.63 4.46 25.05
N LYS A 528 7.89 4.59 25.50
CA LYS A 528 8.40 5.91 25.92
C LYS A 528 8.54 6.87 24.72
N PRO A 529 7.98 8.10 24.84
CA PRO A 529 8.06 9.10 23.78
C PRO A 529 9.49 9.43 23.37
N PHE A 530 9.64 10.04 22.20
CA PHE A 530 10.89 10.67 21.82
C PHE A 530 11.22 11.78 22.83
N GLN A 531 12.51 11.97 23.10
CA GLN A 531 13.02 13.10 23.88
C GLN A 531 14.12 13.78 23.09
N GLN A 532 14.27 15.08 23.30
CA GLN A 532 15.34 15.85 22.67
C GLN A 532 16.72 15.26 23.03
N PRO A 533 17.69 15.29 22.09
CA PRO A 533 19.07 14.88 22.35
C PRO A 533 19.70 15.54 23.58
N GLY A 534 20.66 14.83 24.21
CA GLY A 534 21.46 15.36 25.32
C GLY A 534 21.08 14.83 26.71
N ALA A 535 19.99 14.07 26.82
CA ALA A 535 19.62 13.40 28.08
C ALA A 535 20.22 11.99 28.19
N TYR A 536 19.82 11.08 27.29
CA TYR A 536 20.24 9.67 27.32
C TYR A 536 21.03 9.22 26.09
N TYR A 537 21.07 10.04 25.05
CA TYR A 537 21.77 9.79 23.79
C TYR A 537 22.11 11.13 23.11
N TYR A 538 22.97 11.06 22.10
CA TYR A 538 23.18 12.14 21.13
C TYR A 538 23.06 11.56 19.71
N PRO A 539 22.38 12.22 18.75
CA PRO A 539 22.05 11.63 17.46
C PRO A 539 23.26 11.54 16.51
N PRO A 540 23.26 10.55 15.60
CA PRO A 540 24.26 10.45 14.54
C PRO A 540 23.99 11.42 13.39
N ALA A 541 25.00 11.61 12.54
CA ALA A 541 24.75 11.98 11.14
C ALA A 541 24.00 10.80 10.48
N ARG A 542 22.87 11.08 9.83
CA ARG A 542 22.01 10.04 9.23
C ARG A 542 22.22 10.01 7.72
N ASN A 543 22.70 8.88 7.22
CA ASN A 543 22.78 8.62 5.79
C ASN A 543 21.69 7.60 5.43
N TYR A 544 20.52 8.08 5.01
CA TYR A 544 19.39 7.23 4.65
C TYR A 544 19.22 7.17 3.14
N SER A 545 19.12 5.96 2.61
CA SER A 545 18.79 5.73 1.22
C SER A 545 17.82 4.56 1.09
N PHE A 546 17.05 4.55 0.01
CA PHE A 546 16.30 3.38 -0.38
C PHE A 546 17.23 2.31 -0.94
N ASP A 547 16.96 1.04 -0.65
CA ASP A 547 17.67 -0.08 -1.27
C ASP A 547 16.94 -0.48 -2.58
N LEU A 548 17.56 -0.17 -3.71
CA LEU A 548 17.03 -0.49 -5.03
C LEU A 548 16.88 -1.99 -5.28
N ASN A 549 17.53 -2.85 -4.50
CA ASN A 549 17.28 -4.30 -4.60
C ASN A 549 15.81 -4.64 -4.35
N PHE A 550 15.05 -3.84 -3.61
CA PHE A 550 13.63 -4.14 -3.35
C PHE A 550 12.70 -3.94 -4.55
N THR A 551 13.19 -3.39 -5.67
CA THR A 551 12.44 -3.36 -6.95
C THR A 551 12.59 -4.65 -7.76
N ASP A 552 13.41 -5.60 -7.29
CA ASP A 552 13.61 -6.93 -7.87
C ASP A 552 12.98 -7.99 -6.94
N ILE A 553 12.00 -8.73 -7.45
CA ILE A 553 11.26 -9.76 -6.69
C ILE A 553 12.16 -10.89 -6.19
N THR A 554 13.30 -11.13 -6.82
CA THR A 554 14.25 -12.15 -6.35
C THR A 554 15.05 -11.67 -5.15
N LYS A 555 15.00 -10.36 -4.86
CA LYS A 555 15.73 -9.71 -3.79
C LYS A 555 14.85 -9.08 -2.70
N VAL A 556 13.53 -9.27 -2.74
CA VAL A 556 12.66 -8.84 -1.64
C VAL A 556 12.82 -9.76 -0.42
N PRO A 557 12.76 -9.23 0.81
CA PRO A 557 12.91 -10.03 2.02
C PRO A 557 11.88 -11.18 2.13
N PRO A 558 12.26 -12.33 2.72
CA PRO A 558 11.32 -13.40 3.02
C PRO A 558 10.14 -12.92 3.88
N GLY A 559 8.91 -13.26 3.48
CA GLY A 559 7.70 -12.86 4.23
C GLY A 559 7.32 -11.39 4.09
N THR A 560 7.82 -10.68 3.06
CA THR A 560 7.42 -9.31 2.72
C THR A 560 5.90 -9.17 2.70
N PRO A 561 5.31 -8.21 3.43
CA PRO A 561 3.89 -7.92 3.35
C PRO A 561 3.54 -7.32 1.99
N GLU A 562 2.36 -7.67 1.50
CA GLU A 562 1.82 -7.15 0.24
C GLU A 562 0.52 -6.40 0.53
N VAL A 563 0.44 -5.17 0.02
CA VAL A 563 -0.78 -4.37 0.06
C VAL A 563 -1.58 -4.59 -1.21
N ARG A 564 -2.91 -4.62 -1.09
CA ARG A 564 -3.80 -4.81 -2.23
C ARG A 564 -4.21 -3.46 -2.82
N ALA A 565 -4.19 -3.39 -4.13
CA ALA A 565 -4.68 -2.27 -4.92
C ALA A 565 -5.59 -2.77 -6.04
N MET A 566 -6.59 -1.97 -6.37
CA MET A 566 -7.38 -2.11 -7.58
C MET A 566 -7.14 -0.87 -8.43
N ILE A 567 -6.81 -1.08 -9.69
CA ILE A 567 -6.29 -0.08 -10.62
C ILE A 567 -7.23 -0.06 -11.81
N ARG A 568 -7.94 1.04 -12.01
CA ARG A 568 -8.70 1.26 -13.24
C ARG A 568 -7.70 1.54 -14.37
N SER A 569 -7.71 0.70 -15.41
CA SER A 569 -6.72 0.75 -16.49
C SER A 569 -7.30 1.47 -17.72
N ALA A 570 -8.45 1.04 -18.21
CA ALA A 570 -9.13 1.66 -19.34
C ALA A 570 -10.63 1.80 -19.06
N TRP A 571 -11.23 2.86 -19.58
CA TRP A 571 -12.67 3.10 -19.58
C TRP A 571 -13.05 3.63 -20.96
N VAL A 572 -14.02 3.03 -21.63
CA VAL A 572 -14.46 3.50 -22.96
C VAL A 572 -15.97 3.31 -23.14
N MET A 573 -16.59 4.23 -23.90
CA MET A 573 -17.88 3.99 -24.54
C MET A 573 -17.67 2.97 -25.67
N ALA A 574 -18.05 1.73 -25.42
CA ALA A 574 -17.80 0.63 -26.35
C ALA A 574 -18.84 0.60 -27.48
N LYS A 575 -18.49 -0.08 -28.57
CA LYS A 575 -19.50 -0.45 -29.57
C LYS A 575 -20.48 -1.44 -28.92
N PRO A 576 -21.80 -1.23 -29.04
CA PRO A 576 -22.78 -2.20 -28.53
C PRO A 576 -22.67 -3.55 -29.24
N ASN A 577 -23.13 -4.58 -28.54
CA ASN A 577 -23.22 -5.97 -29.03
C ASN A 577 -21.88 -6.55 -29.52
N THR A 578 -20.79 -6.23 -28.81
CA THR A 578 -19.48 -6.87 -28.97
C THR A 578 -18.80 -7.02 -27.61
N THR A 579 -17.92 -8.01 -27.49
CA THR A 579 -17.01 -8.21 -26.36
C THR A 579 -15.56 -7.85 -26.69
N ALA A 580 -15.28 -7.62 -27.97
CA ALA A 580 -13.99 -7.15 -28.45
C ALA A 580 -14.02 -5.62 -28.55
N VAL A 581 -13.11 -4.98 -27.80
CA VAL A 581 -12.76 -3.57 -27.98
C VAL A 581 -11.42 -3.54 -28.71
N GLY A 582 -11.38 -2.82 -29.85
CA GLY A 582 -10.13 -2.61 -30.60
C GLY A 582 -9.10 -1.84 -29.76
N PRO A 583 -7.82 -1.83 -30.14
CA PRO A 583 -6.78 -1.15 -29.37
C PRO A 583 -7.13 0.33 -29.18
N VAL A 584 -7.00 0.79 -27.94
CA VAL A 584 -7.10 2.20 -27.56
C VAL A 584 -5.87 2.91 -28.13
N TYR A 585 -6.08 3.80 -29.11
CA TYR A 585 -5.05 4.76 -29.49
C TYR A 585 -5.02 5.84 -28.42
N TYR A 586 -3.92 5.90 -27.66
CA TYR A 586 -3.58 7.01 -26.77
C TYR A 586 -3.20 8.26 -27.57
#